data_AF-A0A2A2Y5U4-F1
#
_entry.id   AF-A0A2A2Y5U4-F1
#
_cell.length_a   1.000
_cell.length_b   1.000
_cell.length_c   1.000
_cell.angle_alpha   90.00
_cell.angle_beta   90.00
_cell.angle_gamma   90.00
#
_symmetry.space_group_name_H-M   'P 1'
#
loop_
_entity.id
_entity.type
_entity.pdbx_description
1 polymer ?
#
loop_
_entity_poly.entity_id
_entity_poly.type
_entity_poly.pdbx_seq_one_letter_code
_entity_poly.pdbx_strand_id
1 'polypeptide(L)' 'MRHLALLLASTVLLFAADKPAAAPAKVAPKYQEGSCCDKATKRGDKCNHPCCVKAAKVGKVCDHCNEPVKK' A
#
# COMPACT_ATOMS: atom_id res chain seq x y z
N MET A 1 -24.94 -45.90 17.16
CA MET A 1 -25.34 -44.63 17.83
C MET A 1 -24.39 -44.16 18.94
N ARG A 2 -23.17 -44.72 19.11
CA ARG A 2 -22.21 -44.29 20.15
C ARG A 2 -20.81 -43.95 19.61
N HIS A 3 -20.61 -44.06 18.30
CA HIS A 3 -19.40 -43.68 17.58
C HIS A 3 -19.60 -42.51 16.61
N LEU A 4 -20.85 -42.04 16.41
CA LEU A 4 -21.14 -40.89 15.54
C LEU A 4 -20.91 -39.52 16.22
N ALA A 5 -20.73 -39.50 17.55
CA ALA A 5 -20.51 -38.25 18.29
C ALA A 5 -19.03 -37.86 18.42
N LEU A 6 -18.08 -38.71 18.00
CA LEU A 6 -16.65 -38.45 18.17
C LEU A 6 -15.94 -37.91 16.91
N LEU A 7 -16.61 -37.84 15.75
CA LEU A 7 -16.02 -37.40 14.48
C LEU A 7 -16.33 -35.94 14.11
N LEU A 8 -16.98 -35.17 14.99
CA LEU A 8 -17.28 -33.74 14.78
C LEU A 8 -16.40 -32.80 15.62
N ALA A 9 -15.40 -33.33 16.34
CA ALA A 9 -14.53 -32.56 17.24
C ALA A 9 -13.11 -32.29 16.71
N SER A 10 -12.83 -32.54 15.41
CA SER A 10 -11.47 -32.48 14.85
C SER A 10 -11.23 -31.45 13.74
N THR A 11 -12.15 -30.51 13.47
CA THR A 11 -11.96 -29.49 12.42
C THR A 11 -11.75 -28.06 12.91
N VAL A 12 -11.69 -27.82 14.23
CA VAL A 12 -11.38 -26.50 14.79
C VAL A 12 -9.90 -26.41 15.18
N LEU A 13 -8.99 -26.54 14.23
CA LEU A 13 -7.57 -26.27 14.40
C LEU A 13 -6.96 -26.15 13.00
N LEU A 14 -7.14 -25.01 12.32
CA LEU A 14 -6.32 -24.52 11.18
C LEU A 14 -6.87 -23.18 10.65
N PHE A 15 -6.93 -22.17 11.51
CA PHE A 15 -6.86 -20.77 11.07
C PHE A 15 -5.75 -20.09 11.87
N ALA A 16 -4.55 -20.67 11.79
CA ALA A 16 -3.33 -20.00 12.22
C ALA A 16 -2.94 -19.01 11.12
N ALA A 17 -3.14 -17.73 11.40
CA ALA A 17 -2.27 -16.63 10.98
C ALA A 17 -1.94 -16.53 9.48
N ASP A 18 -2.94 -16.30 8.63
CA ASP A 18 -2.69 -15.52 7.41
C ASP A 18 -2.60 -14.04 7.82
N LYS A 19 -1.47 -13.68 8.45
CA LYS A 19 -0.97 -12.30 8.35
C LYS A 19 -0.80 -12.10 6.86
N PRO A 20 -1.52 -11.18 6.18
CA PRO A 20 -1.14 -10.84 4.83
C PRO A 20 0.32 -10.39 4.94
N ALA A 21 1.20 -11.15 4.28
CA ALA A 21 2.59 -10.77 4.13
C ALA A 21 2.56 -9.31 3.72
N ALA A 22 3.02 -8.43 4.61
CA ALA A 22 3.07 -7.01 4.36
C ALA A 22 3.80 -6.87 3.02
N ALA A 23 3.05 -6.51 1.97
CA ALA A 23 3.64 -6.21 0.68
C ALA A 23 4.81 -5.27 0.96
N PRO A 24 5.99 -5.47 0.36
CA PRO A 24 7.16 -4.66 0.65
C PRO A 24 6.71 -3.22 0.58
N ALA A 25 6.81 -2.51 1.71
CA ALA A 25 6.40 -1.12 1.82
C ALA A 25 7.17 -0.38 0.74
N LYS A 26 6.53 -0.16 -0.41
CA LYS A 26 7.06 0.63 -1.52
C LYS A 26 7.44 1.93 -0.86
N VAL A 27 8.74 2.16 -0.73
CA VAL A 27 9.31 3.33 -0.05
C VAL A 27 8.49 4.52 -0.50
N ALA A 28 7.70 5.06 0.44
CA ALA A 28 6.74 6.10 0.10
C ALA A 28 7.54 7.24 -0.55
N PRO A 29 7.16 7.68 -1.76
CA PRO A 29 7.92 8.73 -2.42
C PRO A 29 7.93 9.96 -1.50
N LYS A 30 9.10 10.54 -1.25
CA LYS A 30 9.22 11.75 -0.44
C LYS A 30 8.62 12.91 -1.24
N TYR A 31 7.37 13.23 -0.95
CA TYR A 31 6.73 14.43 -1.48
C TYR A 31 7.14 15.64 -0.65
N GLN A 32 7.29 16.79 -1.31
CA GLN A 32 7.46 18.06 -0.61
C GLN A 32 6.18 18.39 0.15
N GLU A 33 6.30 18.75 1.42
CA GLU A 33 5.16 19.03 2.29
C GLU A 33 4.32 20.18 1.73
N GLY A 34 3.00 20.00 1.67
CA GLY A 34 2.09 21.00 1.10
C GLY A 34 2.00 20.99 -0.43
N SER A 35 2.82 20.19 -1.13
CA SER A 35 2.70 19.98 -2.57
C SER A 35 1.37 19.30 -2.94
N CYS A 36 0.97 19.42 -4.21
CA CYS A 36 -0.22 18.71 -4.70
C CYS A 36 -0.09 17.17 -4.56
N CYS A 37 1.13 16.63 -4.62
CA CYS A 37 1.40 15.21 -4.41
C CYS A 37 1.22 14.79 -2.95
N ASP A 38 1.78 15.56 -2.02
CA ASP A 38 1.61 15.35 -0.58
C ASP A 38 0.12 15.35 -0.19
N LYS A 39 -0.63 16.36 -0.64
CA LYS A 39 -2.09 16.47 -0.39
C LYS A 39 -2.89 15.28 -0.94
N ALA A 40 -2.55 14.79 -2.14
CA ALA A 40 -3.22 13.63 -2.71
C ALA A 40 -2.93 12.38 -1.88
N THR A 41 -1.67 12.16 -1.51
CA THR A 41 -1.30 10.96 -0.75
C THR A 41 -1.85 10.93 0.67
N LYS A 42 -1.97 12.10 1.32
CA LYS A 42 -2.69 12.24 2.60
C LYS A 42 -4.17 11.87 2.51
N ARG A 43 -4.77 11.97 1.31
CA ARG A 43 -6.14 11.52 1.02
C ARG A 43 -6.22 10.06 0.59
N GLY A 44 -5.08 9.35 0.48
CA GLY A 44 -5.02 8.00 -0.07
C GLY A 44 -5.04 7.96 -1.60
N ASP A 45 -4.93 9.12 -2.27
CA ASP A 45 -4.97 9.27 -3.72
C ASP A 45 -3.59 9.53 -4.32
N LYS A 46 -3.49 9.40 -5.65
CA LYS A 46 -2.33 9.86 -6.43
C LYS A 46 -2.64 11.21 -7.05
N CYS A 47 -1.65 12.10 -7.12
CA CYS A 47 -1.83 13.35 -7.85
C CYS A 47 -2.09 13.06 -9.33
N ASN A 48 -3.19 13.61 -9.84
CA ASN A 48 -3.76 13.39 -11.16
C ASN A 48 -3.45 14.54 -12.14
N HIS A 49 -2.61 15.50 -11.75
CA HIS A 49 -2.15 16.52 -12.67
C HIS A 49 -1.38 15.91 -13.85
N PRO A 50 -1.46 16.50 -15.06
CA PRO A 50 -0.75 16.00 -16.24
C PRO A 50 0.76 15.82 -16.02
N CYS A 51 1.41 16.69 -15.23
CA CYS A 51 2.83 16.57 -14.88
C CYS A 51 3.12 15.33 -14.01
N CYS A 52 2.24 15.02 -13.05
CA CYS A 52 2.37 13.89 -12.13
C CYS A 52 2.05 12.56 -12.82
N VAL A 53 1.05 12.53 -13.71
CA VAL A 53 0.73 11.34 -14.51
C VAL A 53 1.88 10.98 -15.43
N LYS A 54 2.52 11.96 -16.08
CA LYS A 54 3.72 11.73 -16.91
C LYS A 54 4.90 11.21 -16.09
N ALA A 55 5.16 11.80 -14.92
CA ALA A 55 6.23 11.34 -14.03
C ALA A 55 5.96 9.91 -13.50
N ALA A 56 4.73 9.61 -13.11
CA ALA A 56 4.35 8.29 -12.62
C ALA A 56 4.52 7.19 -13.69
N LYS A 57 4.32 7.52 -14.98
CA LYS A 57 4.58 6.58 -16.09
C LYS A 57 6.04 6.17 -16.19
N VAL A 58 6.96 7.06 -15.83
CA VAL A 58 8.41 6.77 -15.79
C VAL A 58 8.89 6.34 -14.39
N GLY A 59 7.96 6.02 -13.48
CA GLY A 59 8.28 5.58 -12.13
C GLY A 59 8.90 6.65 -11.23
N LYS A 60 8.71 7.94 -11.57
CA LYS A 60 9.23 9.07 -10.79
C LYS A 60 8.10 9.93 -10.23
N VAL A 61 8.44 10.70 -9.22
CA VAL A 61 7.61 11.79 -8.73
C VAL A 61 7.82 13.01 -9.63
N CYS A 62 6.81 13.87 -9.75
CA CYS A 62 6.94 15.11 -10.50
C CYS A 62 7.99 16.02 -9.87
N ASP A 63 9.09 16.28 -10.58
CA ASP A 63 10.16 17.18 -10.13
C ASP A 63 9.71 18.65 -10.05
N HIS A 64 8.72 19.07 -10.85
CA HIS A 64 8.15 20.42 -10.73
C HIS A 64 7.41 20.66 -9.41
N CYS A 65 6.82 19.61 -8.84
CA CYS A 65 6.07 19.70 -7.58
C CYS A 65 6.92 19.27 -6.39
N ASN A 66 7.94 18.45 -6.64
CA ASN A 66 8.79 17.86 -5.65
C ASN A 66 10.23 18.02 -6.10
N GLU A 67 10.68 19.29 -6.10
CA GLU A 67 12.03 19.60 -6.56
C GLU A 67 13.04 18.77 -5.74
N PRO A 68 13.96 18.05 -6.41
CA PRO A 68 14.95 17.26 -5.71
C PRO A 68 15.82 18.20 -4.89
N VAL A 69 15.91 17.96 -3.58
CA VAL A 69 16.88 18.64 -2.73
C VAL A 69 18.25 18.33 -3.29
N LYS A 70 18.89 19.32 -3.93
CA LYS A 70 20.27 19.23 -4.39
C LYS A 70 21.12 19.02 -3.14
N LYS A 71 21.68 17.82 -2.99
CA LYS A 71 22.67 17.53 -1.96
C LYS A 71 24.00 18.17 -2.33
#